data_AF-A0A659Y899-F1
#
_entry.id   AF-A0A659Y899-F1
#
_cell.length_a   1.000
_cell.length_b   1.000
_cell.length_c   1.000
_cell.angle_alpha   90.00
_cell.angle_beta   90.00
_cell.angle_gamma   90.00
#
_symmetry.space_group_name_H-M   'P 1'
#
loop_
_entity.id
_entity.type
_entity.pdbx_description
1 polymer ?
#
loop_
_entity_poly.entity_id
_entity_poly.type
_entity_poly.pdbx_seq_one_letter_code
_entity_poly.pdbx_strand_id
1 'polypeptide(L)'
;MVDANPATAYEKLLNAYLPARQMLDGVPKPPEKADAYQLTLEGALAGYGDTLKNDPIMPDARKLAHETGMSQDQFQKFVGGFINIMHDKGAFAPMPTDAKIAEGLIDPSLQGQARAEAVTGSTKRLTDARAWVDGLKDDQSGYSAHERAELAMMVNSPGGVALVERMMKGGRQQTVNPGGQGGGDANLQAEYEKRLQDPRNRDDAAFAAETREMSKRVFARR
;
A
#
# COMPACT_ATOMS: atom_id res chain seq x y z
N MET A 1 32.92 -55.31 -46.96
CA MET A 1 32.79 -54.87 -45.56
C MET A 1 32.91 -53.36 -45.59
N VAL A 2 31.85 -52.64 -45.25
CA VAL A 2 31.87 -51.17 -45.24
C VAL A 2 32.42 -50.75 -43.89
N ASP A 3 33.61 -50.14 -43.89
CA ASP A 3 34.22 -49.54 -42.71
C ASP A 3 33.34 -48.41 -42.20
N ALA A 4 32.43 -48.74 -41.27
CA ALA A 4 31.69 -47.76 -40.51
C ALA A 4 32.64 -47.15 -39.47
N ASN A 5 33.42 -46.14 -39.89
CA ASN A 5 34.27 -45.39 -38.98
C ASN A 5 33.37 -44.65 -37.97
N PRO A 6 33.38 -45.02 -36.67
CA PRO A 6 32.42 -44.52 -35.67
C PRO A 6 32.48 -43.00 -35.49
N ALA A 7 33.62 -42.37 -35.79
CA ALA A 7 33.77 -40.92 -35.79
C ALA A 7 32.86 -40.23 -36.82
N THR A 8 32.74 -40.80 -38.02
CA THR A 8 31.92 -40.22 -39.10
C THR A 8 30.42 -40.40 -38.88
N ALA A 9 30.01 -41.44 -38.15
CA ALA A 9 28.62 -41.64 -37.75
C ALA A 9 28.21 -40.67 -36.63
N TYR A 10 29.11 -40.42 -35.68
CA TYR A 10 28.92 -39.45 -34.60
C TYR A 10 28.82 -38.01 -35.14
N GLU A 11 29.69 -37.61 -36.07
CA GLU A 11 29.64 -36.30 -36.71
C GLU A 11 28.36 -36.10 -37.54
N LYS A 12 27.90 -37.13 -38.26
CA LYS A 12 26.62 -37.07 -39.00
C LYS A 12 25.42 -36.92 -38.07
N LEU A 13 25.41 -37.60 -36.93
CA LEU A 13 24.39 -37.42 -35.90
C LEU A 13 24.41 -36.00 -35.32
N LEU A 14 25.58 -35.51 -34.91
CA LEU A 14 25.71 -34.14 -34.38
C LEU A 14 25.26 -33.07 -35.39
N ASN A 15 25.62 -33.24 -36.66
CA ASN A 15 25.22 -32.33 -37.74
C ASN A 15 23.72 -32.42 -38.06
N ALA A 16 23.09 -33.57 -37.87
CA ALA A 16 21.64 -33.72 -38.01
C ALA A 16 20.85 -33.06 -36.85
N TYR A 17 21.45 -32.96 -35.65
CA TYR A 17 20.84 -32.30 -34.48
C TYR A 17 21.18 -30.80 -34.36
N LEU A 18 22.12 -30.29 -35.16
CA LEU A 18 22.51 -28.88 -35.20
C LEU A 18 21.32 -27.92 -35.47
N PRO A 19 20.41 -28.21 -36.41
CA PRO A 19 19.21 -27.40 -36.62
C PRO A 19 18.27 -27.42 -35.41
N ALA A 20 18.13 -28.56 -34.74
CA ALA A 20 17.30 -28.68 -33.53
C ALA A 20 17.92 -27.93 -32.34
N ARG A 21 19.25 -27.91 -32.20
CA ARG A 21 19.97 -27.10 -31.21
C ARG A 21 19.84 -25.59 -31.49
N GLN A 22 19.94 -25.18 -32.76
CA GLN A 22 19.75 -23.79 -33.17
C GLN A 22 18.29 -23.33 -32.96
N MET A 23 17.31 -24.21 -33.17
CA MET A 23 15.91 -23.93 -32.83
C MET A 23 15.69 -23.79 -31.32
N LEU A 24 16.37 -24.60 -30.50
CA LEU A 24 16.31 -24.51 -29.03
C LEU A 24 16.96 -23.24 -28.47
N ASP A 25 18.00 -22.69 -29.11
CA ASP A 25 18.61 -21.42 -28.69
C ASP A 25 17.73 -20.20 -28.98
N GLY A 26 16.76 -20.31 -29.90
CA GLY A 26 15.75 -19.29 -30.16
C GLY A 26 14.52 -19.37 -29.26
N VAL A 27 14.40 -20.40 -28.42
CA VAL A 27 13.29 -20.53 -27.47
C VAL A 27 13.56 -19.60 -26.29
N PRO A 28 12.61 -18.71 -25.92
CA PRO A 28 12.74 -17.87 -24.75
C PRO A 28 13.03 -18.73 -23.52
N LYS A 29 14.18 -18.50 -22.88
CA LYS A 29 14.60 -19.25 -21.70
C LYS A 29 13.88 -18.72 -20.45
N PRO A 30 13.61 -19.57 -19.44
CA PRO A 30 13.14 -19.09 -18.15
C PRO A 30 14.15 -18.11 -17.54
N PRO A 31 13.69 -17.12 -16.76
CA PRO A 31 14.58 -16.28 -15.96
C PRO A 31 15.47 -17.13 -15.03
N GLU A 32 16.69 -16.66 -14.76
CA GLU A 32 17.66 -17.40 -13.94
C GLU A 32 17.16 -17.66 -12.51
N LYS A 33 16.29 -16.79 -11.98
CA LYS A 33 15.71 -16.89 -10.63
C LYS A 33 14.21 -16.69 -10.67
N ALA A 34 13.48 -17.36 -9.78
CA ALA A 34 12.02 -17.21 -9.66
C ALA A 34 11.62 -15.75 -9.42
N ASP A 35 12.36 -15.00 -8.59
CA ASP A 35 12.01 -13.62 -8.29
C ASP A 35 12.12 -12.66 -9.48
N ALA A 36 12.83 -13.07 -10.54
CA ALA A 36 13.01 -12.27 -11.75
C ALA A 36 11.77 -12.25 -12.66
N TYR A 37 10.76 -13.10 -12.41
CA TYR A 37 9.50 -13.01 -13.13
C TYR A 37 8.79 -11.70 -12.81
N GLN A 38 8.39 -10.99 -13.87
CA GLN A 38 7.62 -9.76 -13.75
C GLN A 38 6.17 -10.02 -14.17
N LEU A 39 5.23 -9.40 -13.45
CA LEU A 39 3.83 -9.36 -13.85
C LEU A 39 3.47 -7.90 -14.09
N THR A 40 3.14 -7.57 -15.33
CA THR A 40 2.66 -6.24 -15.71
C THR A 40 1.21 -6.37 -16.12
N LEU A 41 0.29 -5.78 -15.36
CA LEU A 41 -1.11 -5.71 -15.74
C LEU A 41 -1.37 -4.42 -16.51
N GLU A 42 -2.19 -4.49 -17.55
CA GLU A 42 -2.54 -3.35 -18.40
C GLU A 42 -4.01 -2.95 -18.21
N GLY A 43 -4.37 -1.77 -18.71
CA GLY A 43 -5.76 -1.30 -18.71
C GLY A 43 -6.34 -1.13 -17.31
N ALA A 44 -7.55 -1.65 -17.09
CA ALA A 44 -8.31 -1.45 -15.85
C ALA A 44 -7.70 -2.15 -14.63
N LEU A 45 -6.71 -3.03 -14.83
CA LEU A 45 -6.02 -3.75 -13.77
C LEU A 45 -4.61 -3.24 -13.49
N ALA A 46 -4.15 -2.20 -14.19
CA ALA A 46 -2.80 -1.65 -14.00
C ALA A 46 -2.53 -1.25 -12.53
N GLY A 47 -3.55 -0.77 -11.81
CA GLY A 47 -3.44 -0.41 -10.39
C GLY A 47 -3.18 -1.59 -9.43
N TYR A 48 -3.45 -2.83 -9.84
CA TYR A 48 -3.17 -4.00 -9.02
C TYR A 48 -1.69 -4.41 -9.01
N GLY A 49 -0.84 -3.82 -9.86
CA GLY A 49 0.56 -4.21 -10.01
C GLY A 49 1.34 -4.20 -8.68
N ASP A 50 1.18 -3.16 -7.87
CA ASP A 50 1.90 -3.05 -6.59
C ASP A 50 1.28 -3.90 -5.48
N THR A 51 -0.04 -4.07 -5.50
CA THR A 51 -0.73 -4.99 -4.59
C THR A 51 -0.31 -6.43 -4.84
N LEU A 52 -0.25 -6.87 -6.10
CA LEU A 52 0.15 -8.22 -6.46
C LEU A 52 1.62 -8.49 -6.18
N LYS A 53 2.50 -7.49 -6.28
CA LYS A 53 3.91 -7.66 -5.86
C LYS A 53 4.04 -8.07 -4.39
N ASN A 54 3.12 -7.60 -3.54
CA ASN A 54 3.09 -7.88 -2.11
C ASN A 54 2.13 -9.02 -1.74
N ASP A 55 1.49 -9.65 -2.73
CA ASP A 55 0.57 -10.76 -2.50
C ASP A 55 1.36 -12.04 -2.17
N PRO A 56 1.01 -12.76 -1.08
CA PRO A 56 1.72 -13.96 -0.67
C PRO A 56 1.66 -15.11 -1.70
N ILE A 57 0.69 -15.11 -2.61
CA ILE A 57 0.55 -16.13 -3.66
C ILE A 57 1.56 -15.92 -4.79
N MET A 58 2.00 -14.68 -5.03
CA MET A 58 2.87 -14.36 -6.17
C MET A 58 4.27 -15.00 -6.08
N PRO A 59 4.95 -15.04 -4.93
CA PRO A 59 6.20 -15.80 -4.79
C PRO A 59 6.05 -17.29 -5.14
N ASP A 60 4.98 -17.94 -4.68
CA ASP A 60 4.72 -19.36 -4.99
C ASP A 60 4.43 -19.57 -6.48
N ALA A 61 3.66 -18.67 -7.10
CA ALA A 61 3.40 -18.70 -8.53
C ALA A 61 4.68 -18.55 -9.36
N ARG A 62 5.59 -17.64 -8.97
CA ARG A 62 6.90 -17.44 -9.61
C ARG A 62 7.81 -18.65 -9.44
N LYS A 63 7.81 -19.25 -8.25
CA LYS A 63 8.56 -20.47 -7.97
C LYS A 63 8.09 -21.63 -8.84
N LEU A 64 6.78 -21.84 -8.94
CA LEU A 64 6.20 -22.87 -9.79
C LEU A 64 6.50 -22.61 -11.29
N ALA A 65 6.45 -21.35 -11.73
CA ALA A 65 6.82 -20.97 -13.10
C ALA A 65 8.29 -21.28 -13.39
N HIS A 66 9.19 -21.03 -12.43
CA HIS A 66 10.61 -21.40 -12.54
C HIS A 66 10.80 -22.92 -12.63
N GLU A 67 10.19 -23.67 -11.71
CA GLU A 67 10.28 -25.14 -11.65
C GLU A 67 9.75 -25.81 -12.94
N THR A 68 8.75 -25.20 -13.57
CA THR A 68 8.18 -25.68 -14.85
C THR A 68 8.95 -25.18 -16.08
N GLY A 69 10.00 -24.37 -15.90
CA GLY A 69 10.83 -23.84 -16.98
C GLY A 69 10.12 -22.83 -17.86
N MET A 70 9.11 -22.14 -17.32
CA MET A 70 8.29 -21.18 -18.07
C MET A 70 9.12 -19.96 -18.48
N SER A 71 9.01 -19.50 -19.72
CA SER A 71 9.61 -18.20 -20.09
C SER A 71 8.87 -17.03 -19.45
N GLN A 72 9.52 -15.87 -19.35
CA GLN A 72 8.88 -14.63 -18.89
C GLN A 72 7.60 -14.30 -19.69
N ASP A 73 7.64 -14.48 -21.01
CA ASP A 73 6.47 -14.21 -21.88
C ASP A 73 5.32 -15.19 -21.63
N GLN A 74 5.63 -16.47 -21.39
CA GLN A 74 4.62 -17.47 -21.04
C GLN A 74 4.01 -17.17 -19.68
N PHE A 75 4.83 -16.79 -18.70
CA PHE A 75 4.37 -16.38 -17.38
C PHE A 75 3.41 -15.19 -17.47
N GLN A 76 3.82 -14.14 -18.18
CA GLN A 76 2.99 -12.95 -18.40
C GLN A 76 1.67 -13.28 -19.11
N LYS A 77 1.71 -14.09 -20.17
CA LYS A 77 0.51 -14.49 -20.91
C LYS A 77 -0.43 -15.35 -20.07
N PHE A 78 0.11 -16.29 -19.30
CA PHE A 78 -0.69 -17.22 -18.51
C PHE A 78 -1.27 -16.54 -17.28
N VAL A 79 -0.42 -15.96 -16.43
CA VAL A 79 -0.85 -15.34 -15.17
C VAL A 79 -1.61 -14.05 -15.43
N GLY A 80 -1.07 -13.16 -16.27
CA GLY A 80 -1.75 -11.91 -16.65
C GLY A 80 -3.05 -12.18 -17.40
N GLY A 81 -3.05 -13.15 -18.33
CA GLY A 81 -4.26 -13.56 -19.04
C GLY A 81 -5.32 -14.18 -18.12
N PHE A 82 -4.93 -15.02 -17.17
CA PHE A 82 -5.84 -15.60 -16.18
C PHE A 82 -6.47 -14.53 -15.29
N ILE A 83 -5.68 -13.58 -14.81
CA ILE A 83 -6.16 -12.44 -14.02
C ILE A 83 -7.15 -11.58 -14.84
N ASN A 84 -6.84 -11.30 -16.10
CA ASN A 84 -7.75 -10.57 -17.00
C ASN A 84 -9.07 -11.33 -17.21
N ILE A 85 -9.03 -12.66 -17.41
CA ILE A 85 -10.24 -13.50 -17.53
C ILE A 85 -11.08 -13.44 -16.25
N MET A 86 -10.43 -13.50 -15.08
CA MET A 86 -11.14 -13.40 -13.80
C MET A 86 -11.82 -12.03 -13.64
N HIS A 87 -11.15 -10.94 -14.02
CA HIS A 87 -11.73 -9.61 -14.06
C HIS A 87 -12.92 -9.54 -15.02
N ASP A 88 -12.78 -10.00 -16.26
CA ASP A 88 -13.83 -9.94 -17.28
C ASP A 88 -15.06 -10.79 -16.89
N LYS A 89 -14.85 -11.86 -16.11
CA LYS A 89 -15.92 -12.66 -15.52
C LYS A 89 -16.49 -12.10 -14.23
N GLY A 90 -16.04 -10.93 -13.79
CA GLY A 90 -16.53 -10.23 -12.61
C GLY A 90 -16.08 -10.82 -11.27
N ALA A 91 -15.05 -11.68 -11.26
CA ALA A 91 -14.47 -12.17 -10.02
C ALA A 91 -13.71 -11.06 -9.26
N PHE A 92 -13.23 -10.05 -10.00
CA PHE A 92 -12.63 -8.83 -9.43
C PHE A 92 -13.21 -7.61 -10.13
N ALA A 93 -13.64 -6.61 -9.35
CA ALA A 93 -13.97 -5.31 -9.89
C ALA A 93 -12.68 -4.59 -10.33
N PRO A 94 -12.71 -3.76 -11.39
CA PRO A 94 -11.57 -2.93 -11.74
C PRO A 94 -11.19 -2.04 -10.56
N MET A 95 -9.90 -1.86 -10.32
CA MET A 95 -9.46 -0.98 -9.25
C MET A 95 -9.93 0.45 -9.59
N PRO A 96 -10.70 1.12 -8.70
CA PRO A 96 -11.06 2.50 -8.94
C PRO A 96 -9.78 3.34 -9.01
N THR A 97 -9.75 4.30 -9.93
CA THR A 97 -8.62 5.24 -10.02
C THR A 97 -8.53 6.04 -8.74
N ASP A 98 -7.34 6.54 -8.39
CA ASP A 98 -7.14 7.41 -7.23
C ASP A 98 -8.10 8.59 -7.22
N ALA A 99 -8.39 9.17 -8.39
CA ALA A 99 -9.36 10.23 -8.55
C ALA A 99 -10.78 9.79 -8.17
N LYS A 100 -11.21 8.58 -8.57
CA LYS A 100 -12.51 8.00 -8.18
C LYS A 100 -12.57 7.63 -6.69
N ILE A 101 -11.48 7.12 -6.13
CA ILE A 101 -11.39 6.82 -4.71
C ILE A 101 -11.52 8.13 -3.91
N ALA A 102 -10.73 9.14 -4.27
CA ALA A 102 -10.76 10.46 -3.66
C ALA A 102 -12.15 11.12 -3.81
N GLU A 103 -12.77 11.07 -4.99
CA GLU A 103 -14.14 11.56 -5.18
C GLU A 103 -15.14 10.84 -4.27
N GLY A 104 -15.00 9.52 -4.09
CA GLY A 104 -15.82 8.73 -3.18
C GLY A 104 -15.65 9.06 -1.69
N LEU A 105 -14.61 9.81 -1.31
CA LEU A 105 -14.40 10.29 0.07
C LEU A 105 -15.12 11.61 0.37
N ILE A 106 -15.66 12.27 -0.66
CA ILE A 106 -16.35 13.54 -0.55
C ILE A 106 -17.81 13.28 -0.15
N ASP A 107 -18.30 14.04 0.83
CA ASP A 107 -19.71 13.99 1.19
C ASP A 107 -20.57 14.45 -0.01
N PRO A 108 -21.50 13.62 -0.50
CA PRO A 108 -22.31 13.93 -1.68
C PRO A 108 -23.22 15.15 -1.49
N SER A 109 -23.49 15.57 -0.24
CA SER A 109 -24.30 16.76 0.07
C SER A 109 -23.55 18.08 -0.12
N LEU A 110 -22.22 18.06 -0.23
CA LEU A 110 -21.40 19.26 -0.41
C LEU A 110 -21.53 19.83 -1.82
N GLN A 111 -21.68 21.15 -1.91
CA GLN A 111 -21.76 21.91 -3.16
C GLN A 111 -20.85 23.15 -3.15
N GLY A 112 -20.61 23.73 -4.33
CA GLY A 112 -19.88 24.98 -4.50
C GLY A 112 -18.45 24.94 -3.94
N GLN A 113 -18.07 25.98 -3.22
CA GLN A 113 -16.71 26.14 -2.69
C GLN A 113 -16.34 25.06 -1.66
N ALA A 114 -17.28 24.62 -0.83
CA ALA A 114 -17.05 23.54 0.14
C ALA A 114 -16.75 22.20 -0.55
N ARG A 115 -17.36 21.93 -1.71
CA ARG A 115 -17.02 20.75 -2.51
C ARG A 115 -15.61 20.88 -3.12
N ALA A 116 -15.24 22.05 -3.62
CA ALA A 116 -13.91 22.29 -4.19
C ALA A 116 -12.79 22.07 -3.15
N GLU A 117 -12.98 22.56 -1.92
CA GLU A 117 -12.06 22.32 -0.81
C GLU A 117 -12.01 20.84 -0.41
N ALA A 118 -13.17 20.15 -0.43
CA ALA A 118 -13.25 18.72 -0.15
C ALA A 118 -12.54 17.86 -1.22
N VAL A 119 -12.52 18.27 -2.48
CA VAL A 119 -11.74 17.60 -3.53
C VAL A 119 -10.26 17.62 -3.18
N THR A 120 -9.68 18.79 -2.88
CA THR A 120 -8.26 18.89 -2.50
C THR A 120 -7.96 18.11 -1.22
N GLY A 121 -8.86 18.16 -0.23
CA GLY A 121 -8.75 17.38 0.99
C GLY A 121 -8.81 15.86 0.76
N SER A 122 -9.63 15.40 -0.18
CA SER A 122 -9.84 13.96 -0.44
C SER A 122 -8.60 13.26 -1.00
N THR A 123 -7.85 13.92 -1.90
CA THR A 123 -6.58 13.37 -2.41
C THR A 123 -5.53 13.28 -1.31
N LYS A 124 -5.46 14.29 -0.43
CA LYS A 124 -4.57 14.28 0.73
C LYS A 124 -4.92 13.13 1.67
N ARG A 125 -6.20 12.92 1.97
CA ARG A 125 -6.70 11.81 2.80
C ARG A 125 -6.28 10.44 2.27
N LEU A 126 -6.47 10.20 0.97
CA LEU A 126 -6.01 8.97 0.31
C LEU A 126 -4.49 8.79 0.44
N THR A 127 -3.72 9.84 0.19
CA THR A 127 -2.25 9.81 0.25
C THR A 127 -1.76 9.55 1.68
N ASP A 128 -2.32 10.23 2.67
CA ASP A 128 -1.96 10.09 4.08
C ASP A 128 -2.29 8.68 4.60
N ALA A 129 -3.42 8.10 4.19
CA ALA A 129 -3.81 6.74 4.55
C ALA A 129 -2.85 5.70 3.96
N ARG A 130 -2.47 5.83 2.68
CA ARG A 130 -1.47 4.95 2.05
C ARG A 130 -0.11 5.07 2.71
N ALA A 131 0.37 6.29 2.91
CA ALA A 131 1.64 6.55 3.59
C ALA A 131 1.67 6.00 5.02
N TRP A 132 0.54 6.01 5.72
CA TRP A 132 0.42 5.38 7.04
C TRP A 132 0.56 3.86 6.96
N VAL A 133 -0.14 3.20 6.02
CA VAL A 133 -0.04 1.74 5.82
C VAL A 133 1.40 1.35 5.43
N ASP A 134 2.02 2.08 4.50
CA ASP A 134 3.42 1.89 4.09
C ASP A 134 4.41 2.11 5.24
N GLY A 135 4.03 2.97 6.19
CA GLY A 135 4.79 3.28 7.40
C GLY A 135 4.73 2.19 8.48
N LEU A 136 3.78 1.24 8.38
CA LEU A 136 3.70 0.08 9.28
C LEU A 136 4.83 -0.90 8.94
N LYS A 137 6.06 -0.64 9.40
CA LYS A 137 7.18 -1.58 9.25
C LYS A 137 7.13 -2.69 10.31
N ASP A 138 7.80 -3.79 9.99
CA ASP A 138 7.63 -5.14 10.55
C ASP A 138 7.80 -5.27 12.07
N ASP A 139 8.54 -4.38 12.74
CA ASP A 139 8.96 -4.63 14.13
C ASP A 139 8.32 -3.73 15.20
N GLN A 140 7.61 -2.65 14.83
CA GLN A 140 7.05 -1.69 15.79
C GLN A 140 5.54 -1.49 15.69
N SER A 141 4.94 -1.96 14.60
CA SER A 141 3.52 -1.74 14.31
C SER A 141 2.60 -2.78 14.97
N GLY A 142 3.14 -3.94 15.35
CA GLY A 142 2.37 -5.06 15.90
C GLY A 142 1.51 -5.81 14.88
N TYR A 143 1.53 -5.40 13.62
CA TYR A 143 0.86 -6.10 12.51
C TYR A 143 1.82 -7.08 11.86
N SER A 144 1.32 -8.24 11.45
CA SER A 144 2.00 -9.22 10.60
C SER A 144 2.09 -8.75 9.15
N ALA A 145 2.96 -9.39 8.36
CA ALA A 145 3.10 -9.10 6.93
C ALA A 145 1.79 -9.28 6.15
N HIS A 146 0.99 -10.27 6.55
CA HIS A 146 -0.30 -10.53 5.96
C HIS A 146 -1.31 -9.43 6.26
N GLU A 147 -1.43 -9.00 7.52
CA GLU A 147 -2.34 -7.92 7.92
C GLU A 147 -1.98 -6.59 7.24
N ARG A 148 -0.68 -6.33 7.03
CA ARG A 148 -0.23 -5.15 6.27
C ARG A 148 -0.63 -5.21 4.80
N ALA A 149 -0.49 -6.36 4.16
CA ALA A 149 -0.95 -6.55 2.79
C ALA A 149 -2.48 -6.36 2.68
N GLU A 150 -3.26 -6.85 3.64
CA GLU A 150 -4.71 -6.62 3.68
C GLU A 150 -5.07 -5.13 3.87
N LEU A 151 -4.38 -4.43 4.77
CA LEU A 151 -4.56 -2.98 4.96
C LEU A 151 -4.20 -2.19 3.69
N ALA A 152 -3.16 -2.60 2.98
CA ALA A 152 -2.77 -2.01 1.70
C ALA A 152 -3.82 -2.25 0.61
N MET A 153 -4.52 -3.39 0.64
CA MET A 153 -5.67 -3.63 -0.24
C MET A 153 -6.87 -2.75 0.13
N MET A 154 -7.14 -2.53 1.41
CA MET A 154 -8.29 -1.75 1.87
C MET A 154 -8.25 -0.29 1.38
N VAL A 155 -7.08 0.35 1.37
CA VAL A 155 -6.93 1.76 0.93
C VAL A 155 -7.17 1.96 -0.57
N ASN A 156 -7.45 0.90 -1.33
CA ASN A 156 -7.90 0.97 -2.73
C ASN A 156 -9.43 1.18 -2.87
N SER A 157 -10.11 1.51 -1.77
CA SER A 157 -11.54 1.83 -1.76
C SER A 157 -11.83 3.03 -0.83
N PRO A 158 -12.84 3.86 -1.12
CA PRO A 158 -13.20 4.97 -0.23
C PRO A 158 -13.54 4.50 1.20
N GLY A 159 -14.28 3.39 1.31
CA GLY A 159 -14.65 2.80 2.59
C GLY A 159 -13.45 2.30 3.40
N GLY A 160 -12.48 1.69 2.73
CA GLY A 160 -11.26 1.22 3.39
C GLY A 160 -10.31 2.35 3.79
N VAL A 161 -10.20 3.43 2.99
CA VAL A 161 -9.51 4.66 3.43
C VAL A 161 -10.16 5.23 4.68
N ALA A 162 -11.48 5.33 4.74
CA ALA A 162 -12.19 5.81 5.93
C ALA A 162 -12.03 4.88 7.15
N LEU A 163 -11.87 3.57 6.94
CA LEU A 163 -11.55 2.62 8.01
C LEU A 163 -10.11 2.83 8.52
N VAL A 164 -9.13 2.93 7.62
CA VAL A 164 -7.73 3.20 7.98
C VAL A 164 -7.60 4.53 8.71
N GLU A 165 -8.28 5.59 8.28
CA GLU A 165 -8.32 6.86 9.01
C GLU A 165 -8.88 6.71 10.43
N ARG A 166 -9.90 5.86 10.64
CA ARG A 166 -10.41 5.55 11.98
C ARG A 166 -9.38 4.78 12.81
N MET A 167 -8.63 3.86 12.21
CA MET A 167 -7.54 3.15 12.88
C MET A 167 -6.39 4.09 13.25
N MET A 168 -5.98 4.99 12.35
CA MET A 168 -5.01 6.05 12.61
C MET A 168 -5.43 6.93 13.79
N LYS A 169 -6.72 7.26 13.87
CA LYS A 169 -7.31 8.04 14.98
C LYS A 169 -7.46 7.22 16.26
N GLY A 170 -7.73 5.92 16.17
CA GLY A 170 -7.87 5.01 17.31
C GLY A 170 -6.54 4.59 17.94
N GLY A 171 -5.46 4.52 17.15
CA GLY A 171 -4.09 4.31 17.63
C GLY A 171 -3.52 5.51 18.38
N ARG A 172 -4.08 6.71 18.16
CA ARG A 172 -4.00 7.79 19.15
C ARG A 172 -4.99 7.42 20.25
N GLN A 173 -4.55 6.65 21.23
CA GLN A 173 -5.34 6.52 22.44
C GLN A 173 -5.72 7.94 22.89
N GLN A 174 -7.03 8.24 22.91
CA GLN A 174 -7.54 9.05 23.99
C GLN A 174 -7.28 8.22 25.24
N THR A 175 -6.05 8.26 25.75
CA THR A 175 -5.82 7.98 27.15
C THR A 175 -6.60 9.07 27.86
N VAL A 176 -7.87 8.79 28.15
CA VAL A 176 -8.48 9.32 29.35
C VAL A 176 -7.68 8.65 30.44
N ASN A 177 -6.51 9.21 30.76
CA ASN A 177 -5.62 8.68 31.79
C ASN A 177 -6.43 8.81 33.09
N PRO A 178 -6.94 7.71 33.67
CA PRO A 178 -7.67 7.76 34.92
C PRO A 178 -6.60 7.80 36.01
N GLY A 179 -5.97 8.97 36.14
CA GLY A 179 -4.75 9.14 36.91
C GLY A 179 -3.93 10.25 36.30
N GLY A 180 -3.76 11.33 37.06
CA GLY A 180 -2.99 12.49 36.63
C GLY A 180 -1.55 12.17 36.23
N GLN A 181 -0.91 13.22 35.70
CA GLN A 181 0.50 13.34 35.30
C GLN A 181 0.79 13.05 33.82
N GLY A 182 1.04 14.13 33.06
CA GLY A 182 2.03 14.12 31.97
C GLY A 182 1.50 14.25 30.53
N GLY A 183 1.13 15.47 30.12
CA GLY A 183 0.86 15.77 28.70
C GLY A 183 0.58 17.25 28.43
N GLY A 184 1.19 18.15 29.20
CA GLY A 184 0.88 19.58 29.17
C GLY A 184 1.93 20.39 28.44
N ASP A 185 1.94 20.38 27.10
CA ASP A 185 2.73 21.38 26.36
C ASP A 185 2.05 21.87 25.08
N ALA A 186 1.38 21.02 24.29
CA ALA A 186 0.74 21.49 23.06
C ALA A 186 -0.60 22.23 23.29
N ASN A 187 -1.27 22.01 24.42
CA ASN A 187 -2.59 22.60 24.72
C ASN A 187 -2.55 23.74 25.75
N LEU A 188 -1.40 24.02 26.39
CA LEU A 188 -1.32 24.99 27.48
C LEU A 188 -1.58 26.43 27.03
N GLN A 189 -1.17 26.80 25.82
CA GLN A 189 -1.37 28.16 25.31
C GLN A 189 -2.83 28.42 24.91
N ALA A 190 -3.46 27.47 24.22
CA ALA A 190 -4.88 27.55 23.87
C ALA A 190 -5.78 27.50 25.11
N GLU A 191 -5.40 26.71 26.13
CA GLU A 191 -6.11 26.66 27.41
C GLU A 191 -5.95 27.98 28.20
N TYR A 192 -4.76 28.59 28.18
CA TYR A 192 -4.52 29.89 28.79
C TYR A 192 -5.35 31.01 28.13
N GLU A 193 -5.39 31.07 26.80
CA GLU A 193 -6.19 32.05 26.05
C GLU A 193 -7.69 31.89 26.33
N LYS A 194 -8.17 30.65 26.44
CA LYS A 194 -9.56 30.35 26.81
C LYS A 194 -9.88 30.78 28.25
N ARG A 195 -8.96 30.58 29.18
CA ARG A 195 -9.14 31.02 30.59
C ARG A 195 -9.12 32.53 30.74
N LEU A 196 -8.34 33.25 29.92
CA LEU A 196 -8.37 34.72 29.89
C LEU A 196 -9.73 35.28 29.47
N GLN A 197 -10.45 34.58 28.59
CA GLN A 197 -11.77 34.96 28.11
C GLN A 197 -12.92 34.49 29.02
N ASP A 198 -12.63 33.67 30.04
CA ASP A 198 -13.64 33.17 30.97
C ASP A 198 -14.03 34.26 31.98
N PRO A 199 -15.33 34.58 32.14
CA PRO A 199 -15.80 35.58 33.12
C PRO A 199 -15.33 35.30 34.55
N ARG A 200 -15.11 34.02 34.91
CA ARG A 200 -14.59 33.62 36.23
C ARG A 200 -13.20 34.15 36.52
N ASN A 201 -12.40 34.48 35.50
CA ASN A 201 -11.10 35.11 35.69
C ASN A 201 -11.20 36.55 36.23
N ARG A 202 -12.37 37.18 36.12
CA ARG A 202 -12.66 38.50 36.70
C ARG A 202 -13.29 38.39 38.08
N ASP A 203 -14.20 37.43 38.24
CA ASP A 203 -15.11 37.37 39.39
C ASP A 203 -14.69 36.36 40.47
N ASP A 204 -13.77 35.44 40.17
CA ASP A 204 -13.24 34.44 41.10
C ASP A 204 -11.72 34.61 41.28
N ALA A 205 -11.34 35.03 42.48
CA ALA A 205 -9.95 35.29 42.85
C ALA A 205 -9.05 34.03 42.81
N ALA A 206 -9.60 32.84 43.10
CA ALA A 206 -8.86 31.58 43.05
C ALA A 206 -8.61 31.17 41.59
N PHE A 207 -9.63 31.29 40.75
CA PHE A 207 -9.51 31.02 39.31
C PHE A 207 -8.53 31.99 38.61
N ALA A 208 -8.53 33.25 39.03
CA ALA A 208 -7.59 34.26 38.54
C ALA A 208 -6.15 34.01 39.02
N ALA A 209 -5.97 33.43 40.21
CA ALA A 209 -4.65 33.03 40.70
C ALA A 209 -4.09 31.83 39.91
N GLU A 210 -4.92 30.82 39.64
CA GLU A 210 -4.52 29.67 38.81
C GLU A 210 -4.15 30.07 37.38
N THR A 211 -4.91 31.00 36.79
CA THR A 211 -4.64 31.52 35.44
C THR A 211 -3.31 32.29 35.38
N ARG A 212 -2.92 32.99 36.45
CA ARG A 212 -1.61 33.63 36.59
C ARG A 212 -0.46 32.63 36.79
N GLU A 213 -0.68 31.55 37.54
CA GLU A 213 0.31 30.47 37.64
C GLU A 213 0.45 29.68 36.33
N MET A 214 -0.62 29.59 35.54
CA MET A 214 -0.58 29.06 34.19
C MET A 214 0.21 29.97 33.24
N SER A 215 0.02 31.30 33.31
CA SER A 215 0.77 32.25 32.48
C SER A 215 2.27 32.17 32.74
N LYS A 216 2.69 32.03 34.01
CA LYS A 216 4.11 31.84 34.36
C LYS A 216 4.69 30.59 33.70
N ARG A 217 3.95 29.48 33.66
CA ARG A 217 4.42 28.24 33.03
C ARG A 217 4.49 28.34 31.50
N VAL A 218 3.55 29.05 30.87
CA VAL A 218 3.51 29.27 29.43
C VAL A 218 4.65 30.20 28.98
N PHE A 219 4.95 31.26 29.74
CA PHE A 219 5.91 32.28 29.34
C PHE A 219 7.32 32.12 29.93
N ALA A 220 7.53 31.29 30.96
CA ALA A 220 8.87 30.99 31.47
C ALA A 220 9.67 30.01 30.60
N ARG A 221 9.07 29.46 29.54
CA ARG A 221 9.70 28.52 28.59
C ARG A 221 10.04 29.15 27.22
N ARG A 222 10.03 30.48 27.12
CA ARG A 222 10.54 31.21 25.95
C ARG A 222 11.91 31.79 26.22
#